data_AF-A0A1E4RR05-F1
#
_entry.id   AF-A0A1E4RR05-F1
#
_cell.length_a   1.000
_cell.length_b   1.000
_cell.length_c   1.000
_cell.angle_alpha   90.00
_cell.angle_beta   90.00
_cell.angle_gamma   90.00
#
_symmetry.space_group_name_H-M   'P 1'
#
loop_
_entity.id
_entity.type
_entity.pdbx_description
1 polymer ?
#
loop_
_entity_poly.entity_id
_entity_poly.type
_entity_poly.pdbx_seq_one_letter_code
_entity_poly.pdbx_strand_id
1 'polypeptide(L)'
;MELLTVESFLPHITGLANKDTLSPGEASRLLLLITELLLDHFVDLQLLKFLSRFLTPQIYDEIIEERNIEHQCGYITCNKSPKQNVRRLSVISNGSASTLPAFASPGASATSTTKYQIYNRKPSMILPNTYLSQYCCKEHYQASLFYRNQLSLEAVFARKDIMVAPPFPAIRSWYENTITCLEEVLAKHRELKEQGKTLGEVITMMNGLSVSEDDKDTSELIKLIEDFEIVEKEGGVHGDDLDSEDETDTNAVEGYVTTNKSFGGYVV
;
A
#
# COMPACT_ATOMS: atom_id res chain seq x y z
N MET A 1 -16.29 -0.03 -12.55
CA MET A 1 -14.85 0.02 -12.88
C MET A 1 -14.60 -1.04 -13.95
N GLU A 2 -14.02 -0.62 -15.07
CA GLU A 2 -13.71 -1.50 -16.20
C GLU A 2 -12.22 -1.87 -16.19
N LEU A 3 -11.88 -2.95 -16.88
CA LEU A 3 -10.48 -3.40 -17.01
C LEU A 3 -9.76 -2.52 -18.03
N LEU A 4 -8.68 -1.89 -17.61
CA LEU A 4 -7.77 -1.14 -18.46
C LEU A 4 -6.57 -2.02 -18.81
N THR A 5 -6.30 -2.15 -20.11
CA THR A 5 -5.17 -2.89 -20.69
C THR A 5 -4.15 -1.91 -21.29
N VAL A 6 -2.96 -2.41 -21.61
CA VAL A 6 -1.91 -1.63 -22.29
C VAL A 6 -2.43 -0.97 -23.58
N GLU A 7 -3.13 -1.74 -24.41
CA GLU A 7 -3.63 -1.25 -25.70
C GLU A 7 -4.63 -0.11 -25.54
N SER A 8 -5.52 -0.20 -24.55
CA SER A 8 -6.48 0.88 -24.22
C SER A 8 -5.83 2.07 -23.54
N PHE A 9 -4.70 1.89 -22.84
CA PHE A 9 -4.00 2.94 -22.11
C PHE A 9 -3.18 3.86 -23.05
N LEU A 10 -2.50 3.29 -24.06
CA LEU A 10 -1.59 4.03 -24.95
C LEU A 10 -2.20 5.26 -25.65
N PRO A 11 -3.46 5.21 -26.15
CA PRO A 11 -4.09 6.39 -26.74
C PRO A 11 -4.13 7.60 -25.82
N HIS A 12 -4.24 7.40 -24.50
CA HIS A 12 -4.32 8.50 -23.53
C HIS A 12 -3.00 9.26 -23.35
N ILE A 13 -1.86 8.60 -23.55
CA ILE A 13 -0.52 9.21 -23.39
C ILE A 13 0.11 9.66 -24.71
N THR A 14 -0.55 9.42 -25.85
CA THR A 14 0.00 9.68 -27.19
C THR A 14 0.35 11.17 -27.42
N GLY A 15 -0.33 12.11 -26.73
CA GLY A 15 -0.02 13.54 -26.81
C GLY A 15 1.36 13.93 -26.27
N LEU A 16 2.00 13.04 -25.50
CA LEU A 16 3.36 13.20 -24.96
C LEU A 16 4.39 12.28 -25.65
N ALA A 17 3.96 11.54 -26.67
CA ALA A 17 4.81 10.58 -27.38
C ALA A 17 5.94 11.26 -28.17
N ASN A 18 6.98 10.47 -28.47
CA ASN A 18 8.13 10.85 -29.32
C ASN A 18 9.02 11.97 -28.77
N LYS A 19 9.04 12.13 -27.44
CA LYS A 19 9.99 13.02 -26.74
C LYS A 19 10.99 12.20 -25.96
N ASP A 20 12.27 12.44 -26.20
CA ASP A 20 13.38 11.76 -25.52
C ASP A 20 13.35 12.01 -24.00
N THR A 21 12.95 13.22 -23.58
CA THR A 21 12.77 13.58 -22.17
C THR A 21 11.51 14.42 -21.97
N LEU A 22 10.92 14.28 -20.78
CA LEU A 22 9.78 15.10 -20.36
C LEU A 22 10.28 16.31 -19.57
N SER A 23 9.66 17.47 -19.78
CA SER A 23 9.81 18.57 -18.83
C SER A 23 9.10 18.23 -17.50
N PRO A 24 9.48 18.86 -16.37
CA PRO A 24 8.80 18.62 -15.09
C PRO A 24 7.29 18.89 -15.14
N GLY A 25 6.85 19.88 -15.93
CA GLY A 25 5.44 20.19 -16.13
C GLY A 25 4.69 19.11 -16.91
N GLU A 26 5.31 18.52 -17.93
CA GLU A 26 4.73 17.41 -18.70
C GLU A 26 4.69 16.13 -17.89
N ALA A 27 5.75 15.82 -17.14
CA ALA A 27 5.78 14.68 -16.23
C ALA A 27 4.68 14.79 -15.17
N SER A 28 4.46 15.99 -14.60
CA SER A 28 3.37 16.21 -13.64
C SER A 28 1.99 15.99 -14.28
N ARG A 29 1.77 16.48 -15.50
CA ARG A 29 0.51 16.26 -16.24
C ARG A 29 0.27 14.79 -16.55
N LEU A 30 1.32 14.08 -16.96
CA LEU A 30 1.26 12.64 -17.20
C LEU A 30 0.85 11.89 -15.93
N LEU A 31 1.50 12.19 -14.80
CA LEU A 31 1.21 11.53 -13.53
C LEU A 31 -0.24 11.76 -13.10
N LEU A 32 -0.76 12.99 -13.21
CA LEU A 32 -2.16 13.28 -12.92
C LEU A 32 -3.12 12.50 -13.82
N LEU A 33 -2.84 12.43 -15.12
CA LEU A 33 -3.63 11.65 -16.07
C LEU A 33 -3.61 10.15 -15.74
N ILE A 34 -2.44 9.62 -15.38
CA ILE A 34 -2.32 8.23 -14.95
C ILE A 34 -3.14 8.00 -13.68
N THR A 35 -3.01 8.85 -12.66
CA THR A 35 -3.77 8.73 -11.42
C THR A 35 -5.28 8.75 -11.68
N GLU A 36 -5.78 9.67 -12.50
CA GLU A 36 -7.20 9.74 -12.89
C GLU A 36 -7.67 8.43 -13.52
N LEU A 37 -6.94 7.91 -14.52
CA LEU A 37 -7.28 6.64 -15.16
C LEU A 37 -7.31 5.47 -14.18
N LEU A 38 -6.37 5.44 -13.22
CA LEU A 38 -6.25 4.39 -12.21
C LEU A 38 -7.24 4.53 -11.06
N LEU A 39 -8.01 5.62 -10.97
CA LEU A 39 -9.15 5.73 -10.04
C LEU A 39 -10.43 5.18 -10.68
N ASP A 40 -10.58 5.36 -11.99
CA ASP A 40 -11.77 4.92 -12.73
C ASP A 40 -11.68 3.47 -13.23
N HIS A 41 -10.48 2.89 -13.26
CA HIS A 41 -10.20 1.58 -13.83
C HIS A 41 -9.38 0.69 -12.88
N PHE A 42 -9.48 -0.63 -13.08
CA PHE A 42 -8.52 -1.59 -12.56
C PHE A 42 -7.69 -2.14 -13.71
N VAL A 43 -6.46 -2.57 -13.44
CA VAL A 43 -5.50 -2.92 -14.50
C VAL A 43 -5.20 -4.42 -14.54
N ASP A 44 -4.82 -4.91 -15.71
CA ASP A 44 -4.21 -6.25 -15.82
C ASP A 44 -2.74 -6.23 -15.39
N LEU A 45 -2.14 -7.41 -15.21
CA LEU A 45 -0.74 -7.53 -14.79
C LEU A 45 0.23 -6.94 -15.81
N GLN A 46 -0.11 -7.00 -17.11
CA GLN A 46 0.72 -6.42 -18.17
C GLN A 46 0.76 -4.89 -18.05
N LEU A 47 -0.40 -4.24 -17.90
CA LEU A 47 -0.42 -2.80 -17.68
C LEU A 47 0.21 -2.43 -16.34
N LEU A 48 0.01 -3.21 -15.27
CA LEU A 48 0.69 -2.97 -13.99
C LEU A 48 2.21 -2.92 -14.17
N LYS A 49 2.80 -3.89 -14.87
CA LYS A 49 4.24 -3.87 -15.18
C LYS A 49 4.63 -2.67 -16.02
N PHE A 50 3.86 -2.35 -17.06
CA PHE A 50 4.11 -1.19 -17.92
C PHE A 50 4.10 0.13 -17.14
N LEU A 51 3.22 0.28 -16.15
CA LEU A 51 3.12 1.47 -15.31
C LEU A 51 4.36 1.73 -14.45
N SER A 52 5.19 0.71 -14.17
CA SER A 52 6.43 0.89 -13.39
C SER A 52 7.38 1.92 -14.02
N ARG A 53 7.30 2.05 -15.35
CA ARG A 53 8.00 3.05 -16.16
C ARG A 53 7.67 4.49 -15.77
N PHE A 54 6.47 4.75 -15.24
CA PHE A 54 6.00 6.08 -14.88
C PHE A 54 5.83 6.28 -13.37
N LEU A 55 5.87 5.22 -12.58
CA LEU A 55 5.60 5.29 -11.15
C LEU A 55 6.89 5.30 -10.32
N THR A 56 6.86 6.08 -9.25
CA THR A 56 7.80 5.97 -8.12
C THR A 56 7.05 5.40 -6.92
N PRO A 57 7.74 4.91 -5.88
CA PRO A 57 7.07 4.46 -4.65
C PRO A 57 6.16 5.52 -4.03
N GLN A 58 6.54 6.81 -4.10
CA GLN A 58 5.76 7.90 -3.55
C GLN A 58 4.45 8.11 -4.33
N ILE A 59 4.52 8.17 -5.66
CA ILE A 59 3.32 8.33 -6.50
C ILE A 59 2.40 7.12 -6.37
N TYR A 60 2.97 5.91 -6.24
CA TYR A 60 2.18 4.71 -6.00
C TYR A 60 1.44 4.76 -4.66
N ASP A 61 2.08 5.25 -3.58
CA ASP A 61 1.41 5.47 -2.29
C ASP A 61 0.27 6.49 -2.42
N GLU A 62 0.46 7.58 -3.17
CA GLU A 62 -0.59 8.58 -3.43
C GLU A 62 -1.78 7.96 -4.19
N ILE A 63 -1.54 7.12 -5.20
CA ILE A 63 -2.61 6.40 -5.93
C ILE A 63 -3.39 5.49 -4.98
N ILE A 64 -2.71 4.78 -4.07
CA ILE A 64 -3.38 3.95 -3.05
C ILE A 64 -4.30 4.81 -2.18
N GLU A 65 -3.79 5.95 -1.70
CA GLU A 65 -4.56 6.88 -0.86
C GLU A 65 -5.80 7.40 -1.59
N GLU A 66 -5.66 7.86 -2.83
CA GLU A 66 -6.78 8.34 -3.66
C GLU A 66 -7.80 7.21 -3.95
N ARG A 67 -7.35 5.99 -4.25
CA ARG A 67 -8.24 4.83 -4.42
C ARG A 67 -9.02 4.52 -3.14
N ASN A 68 -8.37 4.65 -1.98
CA ASN A 68 -9.03 4.42 -0.70
C ASN A 68 -10.06 5.52 -0.37
N ILE A 69 -9.82 6.76 -0.78
CA ILE A 69 -10.80 7.85 -0.69
C ILE A 69 -12.06 7.50 -1.50
N GLU A 70 -11.89 6.91 -2.69
CA GLU A 70 -12.99 6.41 -3.54
C GLU A 70 -13.54 5.03 -3.10
N HIS A 71 -13.19 4.56 -1.91
CA HIS A 71 -13.65 3.28 -1.35
C HIS A 71 -13.24 2.04 -2.16
N GLN A 72 -12.08 2.10 -2.80
CA GLN A 72 -11.49 1.03 -3.59
C GLN A 72 -10.26 0.45 -2.88
N CYS A 73 -10.02 -0.84 -3.10
CA CYS A 73 -8.81 -1.51 -2.64
C CYS A 73 -7.58 -0.82 -3.25
N GLY A 74 -6.57 -0.58 -2.42
CA GLY A 74 -5.35 0.11 -2.81
C GLY A 74 -4.56 -0.62 -3.89
N TYR A 75 -4.69 -1.93 -3.98
CA TYR A 75 -4.05 -2.70 -5.05
C TYR A 75 -4.75 -2.47 -6.40
N ILE A 76 -4.01 -1.94 -7.38
CA ILE A 76 -4.55 -1.34 -8.61
C ILE A 76 -5.20 -2.37 -9.55
N THR A 77 -4.84 -3.65 -9.42
CA THR A 77 -5.47 -4.73 -10.20
C THR A 77 -6.81 -5.19 -9.62
N CYS A 78 -7.17 -4.70 -8.43
CA CYS A 78 -8.36 -5.13 -7.70
C CYS A 78 -9.51 -4.13 -7.85
N ASN A 79 -10.72 -4.64 -8.12
CA ASN A 79 -11.97 -3.88 -8.15
C ASN A 79 -12.89 -4.15 -6.94
N LYS A 80 -12.31 -4.51 -5.79
CA LYS A 80 -13.06 -4.70 -4.53
C LYS A 80 -12.83 -3.49 -3.63
N SER A 81 -13.70 -3.25 -2.67
CA SER A 81 -13.48 -2.27 -1.61
C SER A 81 -12.56 -2.82 -0.51
N PRO A 82 -11.89 -1.94 0.27
CA PRO A 82 -11.14 -2.35 1.46
C PRO A 82 -12.04 -3.12 2.45
N LYS A 83 -11.45 -4.03 3.24
CA LYS A 83 -12.25 -4.89 4.14
C LYS A 83 -12.87 -4.10 5.29
N GLN A 84 -12.17 -3.06 5.75
CA GLN A 84 -12.65 -2.13 6.76
C GLN A 84 -12.76 -0.75 6.12
N ASN A 85 -13.93 -0.14 6.22
CA ASN A 85 -14.03 1.29 5.96
C ASN A 85 -13.21 2.01 7.03
N VAL A 86 -12.40 2.98 6.61
CA VAL A 86 -11.71 3.89 7.55
C VAL A 86 -12.78 4.45 8.47
N ARG A 87 -12.79 4.04 9.75
CA ARG A 87 -13.73 4.57 10.73
C ARG A 87 -13.50 6.07 10.78
N ARG A 88 -14.41 6.85 10.19
CA ARG A 88 -14.61 8.22 10.66
C ARG A 88 -15.04 8.06 12.11
N LEU A 89 -14.18 8.42 13.03
CA LEU A 89 -14.59 8.69 14.41
C LEU A 89 -15.58 9.86 14.32
N SER A 90 -16.85 9.56 14.06
CA SER A 90 -17.93 10.45 14.46
C SER A 90 -17.79 10.63 15.97
N VAL A 91 -17.85 11.88 16.42
CA VAL A 91 -17.60 12.37 17.79
C VAL A 91 -18.59 11.83 18.84
N ILE A 92 -19.16 10.63 18.65
CA ILE A 92 -20.12 10.02 19.56
C ILE A 92 -19.79 8.53 19.71
N SER A 93 -18.72 8.23 20.45
CA SER A 93 -18.64 6.96 21.17
C SER A 93 -17.58 7.03 22.27
N ASN A 94 -18.11 7.17 23.49
CA ASN A 94 -17.52 6.84 24.80
C ASN A 94 -16.61 7.87 25.47
N GLY A 95 -17.24 8.95 25.93
CA GLY A 95 -16.95 9.58 27.22
C GLY A 95 -18.27 9.77 27.98
N SER A 96 -18.57 8.85 28.90
CA SER A 96 -19.54 8.96 30.00
C SER A 96 -20.69 9.98 29.86
N ALA A 97 -21.86 9.51 29.43
CA ALA A 97 -23.12 10.17 29.79
C ALA A 97 -23.43 9.89 31.26
N SER A 98 -22.83 10.68 32.17
CA SER A 98 -23.35 10.80 33.53
C SER A 98 -24.45 11.86 33.51
N THR A 99 -25.66 11.41 33.78
CA THR A 99 -26.83 12.20 34.12
C THR A 99 -26.54 13.14 35.28
N LEU A 100 -26.59 14.46 35.08
CA LEU A 100 -26.91 15.45 36.11
C LEU A 100 -27.64 16.67 35.50
N PRO A 101 -28.49 17.38 36.28
CA PRO A 101 -29.74 17.94 35.78
C PRO A 101 -29.68 19.41 35.35
N ALA A 102 -30.63 19.73 34.47
CA ALA A 102 -31.35 21.01 34.35
C ALA A 102 -30.68 22.26 34.93
N PHE A 103 -29.95 23.01 34.09
CA PHE A 103 -29.99 24.46 34.11
C PHE A 103 -30.00 24.99 32.67
N ALA A 104 -31.00 25.81 32.38
CA ALA A 104 -31.33 26.32 31.07
C ALA A 104 -30.28 27.31 30.53
N SER A 105 -30.08 27.28 29.22
CA SER A 105 -29.76 28.46 28.42
C SER A 105 -30.45 28.30 27.06
N PRO A 106 -31.46 29.14 26.74
CA PRO A 106 -32.17 29.07 25.47
C PRO A 106 -31.44 29.94 24.45
N GLY A 107 -30.94 29.33 23.37
CA GLY A 107 -30.49 30.07 22.19
C GLY A 107 -29.06 29.79 21.76
N ALA A 108 -28.78 28.56 21.32
CA ALA A 108 -27.69 28.32 20.37
C ALA A 108 -28.18 27.26 19.38
N SER A 109 -28.63 27.75 18.23
CA SER A 109 -29.04 26.96 17.08
C SER A 109 -27.96 25.94 16.73
N ALA A 110 -28.39 24.71 16.45
CA ALA A 110 -27.55 23.61 16.00
C ALA A 110 -26.88 23.93 14.65
N THR A 111 -25.73 24.57 14.68
CA THR A 111 -24.77 24.49 13.57
C THR A 111 -24.04 23.17 13.69
N SER A 112 -24.59 22.18 13.00
CA SER A 112 -23.90 20.96 12.57
C SER A 112 -22.66 21.35 11.76
N THR A 113 -21.56 21.67 12.46
CA THR A 113 -20.25 21.79 11.84
C THR A 113 -19.74 20.37 11.67
N THR A 114 -20.05 19.75 10.53
CA THR A 114 -19.39 18.51 10.11
C THR A 114 -17.89 18.81 9.98
N LYS A 115 -17.14 18.64 11.07
CA LYS A 115 -15.69 18.77 11.08
C LYS A 115 -15.15 17.56 10.31
N TYR A 116 -14.96 17.72 9.01
CA TYR A 116 -14.25 16.75 8.17
C TYR A 116 -12.86 16.54 8.78
N GLN A 117 -12.69 15.46 9.53
CA GLN A 117 -11.39 15.10 10.10
C GLN A 117 -10.69 14.23 9.06
N ILE A 118 -9.95 14.87 8.16
CA ILE A 118 -9.05 14.18 7.23
C ILE A 118 -7.88 13.67 8.06
N TYR A 119 -7.79 12.34 8.22
CA TYR A 119 -6.70 11.71 8.97
C TYR A 119 -5.41 11.76 8.12
N ASN A 120 -4.72 12.90 8.12
CA ASN A 120 -3.45 13.12 7.38
C ASN A 120 -2.22 12.47 8.03
N ARG A 121 -2.38 11.42 8.86
CA ARG A 121 -1.22 10.77 9.50
C ARG A 121 -1.12 9.33 9.03
N LYS A 122 -0.13 9.08 8.16
CA LYS A 122 0.45 7.74 7.99
C LYS A 122 0.77 7.23 9.39
N PRO A 123 0.14 6.15 9.87
CA PRO A 123 0.43 5.64 11.21
C PRO A 123 1.91 5.29 11.26
N SER A 124 2.66 5.88 12.19
CA SER A 124 4.10 5.64 12.36
C SER A 124 4.41 4.23 12.88
N MET A 125 3.37 3.42 13.12
CA MET A 125 3.43 2.06 13.62
C MET A 125 2.41 1.23 12.84
N ILE A 126 2.90 0.23 12.10
CA ILE A 126 2.05 -0.74 11.40
C ILE A 126 1.52 -1.70 12.47
N LEU A 127 0.32 -1.42 12.98
CA LEU A 127 -0.37 -2.34 13.86
C LEU A 127 -0.91 -3.52 13.02
N PRO A 128 -0.97 -4.75 13.59
CA PRO A 128 -1.62 -5.87 12.92
C PRO A 128 -3.01 -5.47 12.42
N ASN A 129 -3.38 -5.94 11.22
CA ASN A 129 -4.66 -5.65 10.56
C ASN A 129 -4.90 -4.21 10.07
N THR A 130 -3.96 -3.27 10.21
CA THR A 130 -4.12 -1.90 9.67
C THR A 130 -4.29 -1.87 8.16
N TYR A 131 -3.69 -2.82 7.45
CA TYR A 131 -3.82 -2.96 6.00
C TYR A 131 -5.27 -3.17 5.55
N LEU A 132 -6.16 -3.68 6.40
CA LEU A 132 -7.58 -3.90 6.05
C LEU A 132 -8.35 -2.60 5.77
N SER A 133 -7.84 -1.47 6.26
CA SER A 133 -8.41 -0.15 5.97
C SER A 133 -8.12 0.33 4.54
N GLN A 134 -7.08 -0.23 3.90
CA GLN A 134 -6.61 0.15 2.58
C GLN A 134 -6.80 -0.97 1.53
N TYR A 135 -6.85 -2.23 1.97
CA TYR A 135 -6.87 -3.40 1.09
C TYR A 135 -8.03 -4.35 1.46
N CYS A 136 -8.52 -5.09 0.48
CA CYS A 136 -9.62 -6.05 0.71
C CYS A 136 -9.14 -7.35 1.39
N CYS A 137 -7.87 -7.70 1.23
CA CYS A 137 -7.26 -8.90 1.79
C CYS A 137 -5.74 -8.71 1.94
N LYS A 138 -5.14 -9.63 2.70
CA LYS A 138 -3.69 -9.67 2.94
C LYS A 138 -2.89 -9.90 1.67
N GLU A 139 -3.36 -10.76 0.78
CA GLU A 139 -2.69 -11.07 -0.49
C GLU A 139 -2.51 -9.82 -1.35
N HIS A 140 -3.54 -8.96 -1.44
CA HIS A 140 -3.44 -7.70 -2.17
C HIS A 140 -2.55 -6.68 -1.49
N TYR A 141 -2.54 -6.65 -0.16
CA TYR A 141 -1.58 -5.82 0.58
C TYR A 141 -0.14 -6.25 0.28
N GLN A 142 0.15 -7.55 0.36
CA GLN A 142 1.47 -8.11 0.05
C GLN A 142 1.86 -7.89 -1.41
N ALA A 143 0.97 -8.15 -2.36
CA ALA A 143 1.23 -7.93 -3.79
C ALA A 143 1.48 -6.45 -4.11
N SER A 144 0.68 -5.55 -3.52
CA SER A 144 0.85 -4.10 -3.65
C SER A 144 2.21 -3.64 -3.11
N LEU A 145 2.59 -4.11 -1.92
CA LEU A 145 3.87 -3.76 -1.30
C LEU A 145 5.07 -4.36 -2.06
N PHE A 146 4.92 -5.60 -2.55
CA PHE A 146 5.93 -6.27 -3.37
C PHE A 146 6.19 -5.51 -4.68
N TYR A 147 5.13 -5.06 -5.36
CA TYR A 147 5.25 -4.21 -6.55
C TYR A 147 5.89 -2.85 -6.22
N ARG A 148 5.40 -2.17 -5.17
CA ARG A 148 5.91 -0.86 -4.72
C ARG A 148 7.41 -0.87 -4.48
N ASN A 149 7.94 -1.91 -3.83
CA ASN A 149 9.34 -1.98 -3.44
C ASN A 149 10.30 -2.18 -4.61
N GLN A 150 9.80 -2.55 -5.79
CA GLN A 150 10.58 -2.67 -7.03
C GLN A 150 10.58 -1.38 -7.88
N LEU A 151 9.75 -0.38 -7.53
CA LEU A 151 9.66 0.85 -8.30
C LEU A 151 10.90 1.73 -8.13
N SER A 152 11.36 2.32 -9.24
CA SER A 152 12.49 3.24 -9.22
C SER A 152 12.17 4.51 -8.42
N LEU A 153 13.12 4.92 -7.59
CA LEU A 153 13.09 6.21 -6.87
C LEU A 153 13.39 7.40 -7.79
N GLU A 154 13.88 7.14 -9.02
CA GLU A 154 14.20 8.17 -10.00
C GLU A 154 12.93 8.89 -10.46
N ALA A 155 12.97 10.22 -10.42
CA ALA A 155 11.87 11.06 -10.86
C ALA A 155 11.56 10.84 -12.35
N VAL A 156 10.27 10.85 -12.72
CA VAL A 156 9.79 10.52 -14.07
C VAL A 156 10.43 11.37 -15.16
N PHE A 157 10.64 12.66 -14.91
CA PHE A 157 11.24 13.57 -15.90
C PHE A 157 12.74 13.32 -16.14
N ALA A 158 13.43 12.62 -15.22
CA ALA A 158 14.83 12.25 -15.38
C ALA A 158 15.02 10.97 -16.22
N ARG A 159 13.96 10.15 -16.31
CA ARG A 159 13.95 8.91 -17.08
C ARG A 159 13.94 9.22 -18.58
N LYS A 160 14.98 8.79 -19.29
CA LYS A 160 15.12 9.02 -20.73
C LYS A 160 14.34 7.99 -21.53
N ASP A 161 13.86 8.41 -22.70
CA ASP A 161 13.23 7.59 -23.73
C ASP A 161 11.95 6.84 -23.29
N ILE A 162 11.39 7.18 -22.12
CA ILE A 162 10.19 6.52 -21.57
C ILE A 162 8.94 6.72 -22.44
N MET A 163 8.92 7.76 -23.28
CA MET A 163 7.85 8.06 -24.24
C MET A 163 8.17 7.68 -25.69
N VAL A 164 9.39 7.20 -25.95
CA VAL A 164 9.86 6.79 -27.27
C VAL A 164 9.87 5.26 -27.37
N ALA A 165 10.32 4.59 -26.31
CA ALA A 165 10.37 3.14 -26.27
C ALA A 165 8.95 2.53 -26.34
N PRO A 166 8.70 1.53 -27.19
CA PRO A 166 7.44 0.80 -27.21
C PRO A 166 7.23 0.07 -25.87
N PRO A 167 5.99 -0.35 -25.54
CA PRO A 167 5.75 -1.25 -24.41
C PRO A 167 6.52 -2.57 -24.59
N PHE A 168 7.12 -3.04 -23.50
CA PHE A 168 7.90 -4.27 -23.45
C PHE A 168 8.97 -4.33 -24.54
N PRO A 169 9.92 -3.37 -24.56
CA PRO A 169 10.99 -3.40 -25.55
C PRO A 169 11.83 -4.66 -25.35
N ALA A 170 12.52 -5.12 -26.40
CA ALA A 170 13.38 -6.31 -26.32
C ALA A 170 14.59 -6.14 -25.37
N ILE A 171 14.79 -4.94 -24.81
CA ILE A 171 15.82 -4.63 -23.82
C ILE A 171 15.38 -5.21 -22.47
N ARG A 172 16.10 -6.21 -21.96
CA ARG A 172 15.75 -6.88 -20.70
C ARG A 172 15.82 -5.96 -19.47
N SER A 173 16.85 -5.11 -19.36
CA SER A 173 17.05 -4.18 -18.24
C SER A 173 16.17 -2.92 -18.37
N TRP A 174 14.93 -3.11 -18.81
CA TRP A 174 13.97 -2.02 -19.00
C TRP A 174 12.88 -2.08 -17.94
N TYR A 175 12.34 -0.92 -17.55
CA TYR A 175 11.45 -0.75 -16.39
C TYR A 175 10.39 -1.85 -16.24
N GLU A 176 9.55 -2.09 -17.24
CA GLU A 176 8.48 -3.09 -17.11
C GLU A 176 8.95 -4.55 -17.23
N ASN A 177 10.15 -4.79 -17.78
CA ASN A 177 10.72 -6.12 -17.95
C ASN A 177 11.41 -6.61 -16.68
N THR A 178 11.86 -5.68 -15.82
CA THR A 178 12.50 -6.01 -14.54
C THR A 178 11.49 -6.24 -13.42
N ILE A 179 10.25 -5.75 -13.57
CA ILE A 179 9.20 -5.94 -12.56
C ILE A 179 8.67 -7.36 -12.57
N THR A 180 8.65 -7.94 -11.38
CA THR A 180 8.00 -9.21 -11.10
C THR A 180 6.76 -8.99 -10.25
N CYS A 181 5.62 -9.59 -10.62
CA CYS A 181 4.41 -9.54 -9.81
C CYS A 181 4.35 -10.74 -8.85
N LEU A 182 3.87 -10.53 -7.63
CA LEU A 182 3.84 -11.58 -6.60
C LEU A 182 2.97 -12.77 -7.02
N GLU A 183 1.87 -12.51 -7.72
CA GLU A 183 0.94 -13.50 -8.22
C GLU A 183 1.59 -14.47 -9.19
N GLU A 184 2.50 -13.97 -10.03
CA GLU A 184 3.24 -14.79 -11.00
C GLU A 184 4.21 -15.72 -10.26
N VAL A 185 4.91 -15.18 -9.25
CA VAL A 185 5.84 -15.96 -8.41
C VAL A 185 5.08 -17.06 -7.66
N LEU A 186 3.95 -16.71 -7.02
CA LEU A 186 3.13 -17.67 -6.28
C LEU A 186 2.48 -18.71 -7.19
N ALA A 187 2.05 -18.33 -8.39
CA ALA A 187 1.53 -19.27 -9.39
C ALA A 187 2.61 -20.25 -9.83
N LYS A 188 3.80 -19.75 -10.20
CA LYS A 188 4.94 -20.58 -10.62
C LYS A 188 5.46 -21.47 -9.50
N HIS A 189 5.48 -20.97 -8.27
CA HIS A 189 5.83 -21.78 -7.11
C HIS A 189 4.83 -22.89 -6.88
N ARG A 190 3.51 -22.64 -7.02
CA ARG A 190 2.51 -23.73 -6.93
C ARG A 190 2.72 -24.80 -8.00
N GLU A 191 3.04 -24.41 -9.23
CA GLU A 191 3.37 -25.35 -10.32
C GLU A 191 4.64 -26.17 -10.04
N LEU A 192 5.69 -25.53 -9.51
CA LEU A 192 7.00 -26.14 -9.28
C LEU A 192 7.16 -26.79 -7.91
N LYS A 193 6.21 -26.58 -6.99
CA LYS A 193 6.19 -27.21 -5.67
C LYS A 193 6.09 -28.73 -5.78
N GLU A 194 5.39 -29.23 -6.79
CA GLU A 194 5.35 -30.66 -7.12
C GLU A 194 6.72 -31.21 -7.52
N GLN A 195 7.63 -30.34 -7.97
CA GLN A 195 9.01 -30.67 -8.32
C GLN A 195 9.99 -30.44 -7.16
N GLY A 196 9.49 -30.07 -5.97
CA GLY A 196 10.31 -29.85 -4.76
C GLY A 196 11.15 -28.57 -4.76
N LYS A 197 10.90 -27.63 -5.69
CA LYS A 197 11.67 -26.38 -5.78
C LYS A 197 11.24 -25.38 -4.73
N THR A 198 12.21 -24.66 -4.17
CA THR A 198 11.93 -23.60 -3.19
C THR A 198 11.47 -22.32 -3.88
N LEU A 199 10.78 -21.43 -3.14
CA LEU A 199 10.33 -20.14 -3.66
C LEU A 199 11.48 -19.28 -4.19
N GLY A 200 12.63 -19.31 -3.51
CA GLY A 200 13.87 -18.67 -3.94
C GLY A 200 14.36 -19.17 -5.30
N GLU A 201 14.37 -20.49 -5.50
CA GLU A 201 14.75 -21.09 -6.78
C GLU A 201 13.80 -20.69 -7.91
N VAL A 202 12.49 -20.57 -7.64
CA VAL A 202 11.52 -20.14 -8.64
C VAL A 202 11.79 -18.71 -9.09
N ILE A 203 12.13 -17.81 -8.16
CA ILE A 203 12.48 -16.42 -8.48
C ILE A 203 13.76 -16.37 -9.32
N THR A 204 14.78 -17.13 -8.92
CA THR A 204 16.00 -17.25 -9.72
C THR A 204 15.70 -17.83 -11.10
N MET A 205 14.76 -18.76 -11.25
CA MET A 205 14.36 -19.29 -12.55
C MET A 205 13.55 -18.29 -13.39
N MET A 206 12.73 -17.45 -12.77
CA MET A 206 11.95 -16.41 -13.46
C MET A 206 12.85 -15.26 -13.94
N ASN A 207 13.86 -14.91 -13.15
CA ASN A 207 14.82 -13.85 -13.48
C ASN A 207 16.02 -14.37 -14.30
N GLY A 208 16.35 -15.66 -14.20
CA GLY A 208 17.66 -16.22 -14.55
C GLY A 208 17.69 -17.09 -15.80
N LEU A 209 17.88 -16.42 -16.94
CA LEU A 209 18.79 -16.86 -18.00
C LEU A 209 19.84 -15.76 -18.25
N SER A 210 20.43 -15.20 -17.18
CA SER A 210 21.46 -14.15 -17.24
C SER A 210 22.53 -14.46 -16.18
N VAL A 211 23.77 -14.68 -16.60
CA VAL A 211 24.91 -15.12 -15.77
C VAL A 211 25.92 -13.97 -15.57
N SER A 212 25.49 -12.72 -15.71
CA SER A 212 26.39 -11.59 -15.56
C SER A 212 25.62 -10.38 -15.03
N GLU A 213 25.94 -9.97 -13.80
CA GLU A 213 25.48 -8.76 -13.09
C GLU A 213 24.16 -8.81 -12.29
N ASP A 214 23.30 -9.83 -12.44
CA ASP A 214 21.93 -9.89 -11.84
C ASP A 214 21.77 -10.63 -10.49
N ASP A 215 22.85 -11.12 -9.87
CA ASP A 215 22.77 -11.86 -8.59
C ASP A 215 22.30 -10.99 -7.41
N LYS A 216 22.51 -9.68 -7.50
CA LYS A 216 22.14 -8.75 -6.44
C LYS A 216 20.62 -8.53 -6.39
N ASP A 217 20.00 -8.30 -7.54
CA ASP A 217 18.57 -8.01 -7.66
C ASP A 217 17.71 -9.24 -7.29
N THR A 218 18.16 -10.44 -7.69
CA THR A 218 17.54 -11.71 -7.28
C THR A 218 17.64 -11.93 -5.78
N SER A 219 18.80 -11.65 -5.17
CA SER A 219 18.99 -11.72 -3.72
C SER A 219 18.12 -10.71 -2.96
N GLU A 220 17.94 -9.51 -3.52
CA GLU A 220 17.05 -8.49 -2.95
C GLU A 220 15.57 -8.90 -3.02
N LEU A 221 15.13 -9.51 -4.12
CA LEU A 221 13.76 -10.05 -4.24
C LEU A 221 13.49 -11.21 -3.29
N ILE A 222 14.47 -12.10 -3.08
CA ILE A 222 14.36 -13.20 -2.11
C ILE A 222 14.22 -12.64 -0.69
N LYS A 223 15.05 -11.66 -0.31
CA LYS A 223 14.93 -10.96 0.98
C LYS A 223 13.57 -10.26 1.12
N LEU A 224 13.12 -9.57 0.07
CA LEU A 224 11.80 -8.96 -0.01
C LEU A 224 10.66 -9.98 0.08
N ILE A 225 10.89 -11.28 -0.01
CA ILE A 225 9.84 -12.29 0.17
C ILE A 225 9.95 -12.93 1.55
N GLU A 226 11.18 -13.18 2.02
CA GLU A 226 11.45 -13.69 3.37
C GLU A 226 10.99 -12.70 4.45
N ASP A 227 11.18 -11.40 4.25
CA ASP A 227 10.69 -10.36 5.15
C ASP A 227 9.14 -10.24 5.16
N PHE A 228 8.43 -10.88 4.22
CA PHE A 228 7.00 -10.69 3.96
C PHE A 228 6.11 -11.82 4.49
N GLU A 229 6.64 -12.85 5.14
CA GLU A 229 5.84 -13.89 5.81
C GLU A 229 5.18 -13.32 7.07
N ILE A 230 4.12 -12.53 6.87
CA ILE A 230 3.26 -12.07 7.96
C ILE A 230 2.52 -13.32 8.48
N VAL A 231 2.94 -13.92 9.58
CA VAL A 231 2.17 -14.99 10.23
C VAL A 231 1.08 -14.35 11.08
N GLU A 232 -0.17 -14.44 10.62
CA GLU A 232 -1.32 -14.03 11.44
C GLU A 232 -1.53 -15.07 12.53
N LYS A 233 -1.22 -14.74 13.78
CA LYS A 233 -1.64 -15.57 14.90
C LYS A 233 -3.13 -15.36 15.11
N GLU A 234 -3.92 -16.44 15.05
CA GLU A 234 -5.32 -16.39 15.51
C GLU A 234 -5.31 -16.05 17.00
N GLY A 235 -5.84 -14.88 17.33
CA GLY A 235 -5.67 -14.26 18.64
C GLY A 235 -5.17 -12.84 18.48
N GLY A 236 -6.06 -11.94 18.04
CA GLY A 236 -5.87 -10.53 18.38
C GLY A 236 -5.80 -10.41 19.90
N VAL A 237 -5.13 -9.37 20.41
CA VAL A 237 -5.12 -9.05 21.84
C VAL A 237 -6.57 -8.98 22.31
N HIS A 238 -7.07 -10.08 22.88
CA HIS A 238 -8.16 -10.02 23.83
C HIS A 238 -7.57 -9.25 25.00
N GLY A 239 -8.16 -8.09 25.30
CA GLY A 239 -7.97 -7.55 26.64
C GLY A 239 -8.40 -8.67 27.58
N ASP A 240 -7.48 -9.13 28.43
CA ASP A 240 -7.79 -10.14 29.43
C ASP A 240 -8.96 -9.61 30.28
N ASP A 241 -10.16 -10.10 30.00
CA ASP A 241 -11.25 -10.17 30.96
C ASP A 241 -10.83 -11.23 31.99
N LEU A 242 -10.05 -10.81 32.98
CA LEU A 242 -9.89 -11.52 34.23
C LEU A 242 -10.48 -10.67 35.35
N ASP A 243 -11.81 -10.73 35.45
CA ASP A 243 -12.49 -10.64 36.74
C ASP A 243 -12.05 -11.86 37.57
N SER A 244 -11.05 -11.64 38.42
CA SER A 244 -10.90 -12.40 39.66
C SER A 244 -10.84 -11.41 40.79
N GLU A 245 -11.98 -11.26 41.45
CA GLU A 245 -12.15 -10.56 42.72
C GLU A 245 -11.14 -11.08 43.74
N ASP A 246 -10.23 -10.23 44.19
CA ASP A 246 -9.62 -10.34 45.51
C ASP A 246 -9.58 -8.94 46.12
N GLU A 247 -10.52 -8.70 47.03
CA GLU A 247 -10.58 -7.50 47.87
C GLU A 247 -9.29 -7.38 48.69
N THR A 248 -8.47 -6.37 48.41
CA THR A 248 -7.70 -5.71 49.46
C THR A 248 -7.67 -4.20 49.24
N ASP A 249 -8.39 -3.52 50.14
CA ASP A 249 -8.37 -2.08 50.40
C ASP A 249 -6.94 -1.52 50.41
N THR A 250 -6.56 -0.73 49.40
CA THR A 250 -5.56 0.33 49.55
C THR A 250 -5.93 1.53 48.68
N ASN A 251 -6.35 2.61 49.35
CA ASN A 251 -6.51 3.94 48.76
C ASN A 251 -5.14 4.47 48.27
N ALA A 252 -4.91 4.48 46.96
CA ALA A 252 -3.86 5.29 46.35
C ALA A 252 -4.26 5.63 44.90
N VAL A 253 -4.29 6.94 44.61
CA VAL A 253 -4.62 7.53 43.31
C VAL A 253 -3.68 6.97 42.24
N GLU A 254 -4.25 6.29 41.24
CA GLU A 254 -3.54 5.52 40.23
C GLU A 254 -3.71 6.15 38.82
N GLY A 255 -2.62 6.22 38.05
CA GLY A 255 -2.70 6.68 36.66
C GLY A 255 -1.38 6.84 35.90
N TYR A 256 -0.22 6.95 36.57
CA TYR A 256 1.07 6.96 35.87
C TYR A 256 2.14 6.23 36.68
N VAL A 257 2.51 5.03 36.22
CA VAL A 257 3.78 4.39 36.59
C VAL A 257 4.69 4.47 35.35
N THR A 258 5.53 5.50 35.29
CA THR A 258 6.62 5.56 34.31
C THR A 258 7.80 4.75 34.83
N THR A 259 7.98 3.51 34.38
CA THR A 259 9.24 2.80 34.64
C THR A 259 10.32 3.34 33.71
N ASN A 260 11.26 4.11 34.29
CA ASN A 260 12.50 4.56 33.65
C ASN A 260 13.42 3.38 33.31
N LYS A 261 13.17 2.69 32.20
CA LYS A 261 14.19 1.92 31.49
C LYS A 261 14.39 2.53 30.12
N SER A 262 15.30 3.51 30.08
CA SER A 262 15.92 4.00 28.87
C SER A 262 16.62 2.85 28.14
N PHE A 263 16.02 2.34 27.07
CA PHE A 263 16.72 1.53 26.08
C PHE A 263 17.09 2.43 24.90
N GLY A 264 18.38 2.44 24.57
CA GLY A 264 19.01 3.36 23.63
C GLY A 264 18.32 3.37 22.26
N GLY A 265 18.00 4.57 21.81
CA GLY A 265 17.45 4.82 20.50
C GLY A 265 18.47 4.52 19.40
N TYR A 266 18.01 3.78 18.39
CA TYR A 266 18.65 3.72 17.09
C TYR A 266 18.54 5.09 16.41
N VAL A 267 19.68 5.54 15.87
CA VAL A 267 19.80 6.68 14.97
C VAL A 267 19.56 6.18 13.55
N VAL A 268 18.70 6.87 12.81
CA VAL A 268 18.73 6.97 11.34
C VAL A 268 18.94 8.43 11.01
#